data_AF-A0A2M9P4T5-F1
#
_entry.id   AF-A0A2M9P4T5-F1
#
_cell.length_a   1.000
_cell.length_b   1.000
_cell.length_c   1.000
_cell.angle_alpha   90.00
_cell.angle_beta   90.00
_cell.angle_gamma   90.00
#
_symmetry.space_group_name_H-M   'P 1'
#
loop_
_entity.id
_entity.type
_entity.pdbx_description
1 polymer ?
#
loop_
_entity_poly.entity_id
_entity_poly.type
_entity_poly.pdbx_seq_one_letter_code
_entity_poly.pdbx_strand_id
1 'polypeptide(L)'
;RHLIALCVEHDVRILFTSTSEVYGRNPAVPWSEDGDRVLGATSVDRWSYAASKGVCEQMLYGVHRKTGLPFSIVRFFNVYGPRQTP
;
A
#
# COMPACT_ATOMS: atom_id res chain seq x y z
N ARG A 1 2.14 -13.18 3.31
CA ARG A 1 2.17 -14.22 2.26
C ARG A 1 0.98 -15.17 2.34
N HIS A 2 0.61 -15.67 3.53
CA HIS A 2 -0.51 -16.62 3.69
C HIS A 2 -1.85 -16.12 3.09
N LEU A 3 -2.30 -14.90 3.40
CA LEU A 3 -3.58 -14.40 2.89
C LEU A 3 -3.63 -14.27 1.36
N ILE A 4 -2.57 -13.73 0.74
CA ILE A 4 -2.50 -13.60 -0.72
C ILE A 4 -2.57 -14.97 -1.40
N ALA A 5 -1.88 -15.97 -0.85
CA ALA A 5 -1.91 -17.33 -1.39
C ALA A 5 -3.32 -17.93 -1.31
N LEU A 6 -4.03 -17.76 -0.19
CA LEU A 6 -5.42 -18.19 -0.03
C LEU A 6 -6.36 -17.48 -1.01
N CYS A 7 -6.17 -16.18 -1.22
CA CYS A 7 -6.96 -15.44 -2.21
C CYS A 7 -6.74 -15.95 -3.64
N VAL A 8 -5.51 -16.37 -3.99
CA VAL A 8 -5.23 -17.01 -5.28
C VAL A 8 -5.89 -18.38 -5.37
N GLU A 9 -5.77 -19.20 -4.32
CA GLU A 9 -6.34 -20.55 -4.28
C GLU A 9 -7.86 -20.57 -4.41
N HIS A 10 -8.53 -19.57 -3.81
CA HIS A 10 -10.00 -19.48 -3.78
C HIS A 10 -10.58 -18.45 -4.77
N ASP A 11 -9.77 -17.87 -5.65
CA ASP A 11 -10.16 -16.83 -6.61
C ASP A 11 -10.91 -15.63 -5.96
N VAL A 12 -10.38 -15.14 -4.85
CA VAL A 12 -10.97 -14.04 -4.07
C VAL A 12 -10.25 -12.73 -4.39
N ARG A 13 -11.00 -11.74 -4.91
CA ARG A 13 -10.49 -10.39 -5.14
C ARG A 13 -9.95 -9.75 -3.85
N ILE A 14 -8.80 -9.08 -3.97
CA ILE A 14 -8.16 -8.38 -2.83
C ILE A 14 -8.48 -6.89 -2.84
N LEU A 15 -8.93 -6.34 -1.71
CA LEU A 15 -8.87 -4.91 -1.43
C LEU A 15 -7.77 -4.66 -0.41
N PHE A 16 -6.71 -3.95 -0.80
CA PHE A 16 -5.61 -3.64 0.08
C PHE A 16 -5.67 -2.19 0.54
N THR A 17 -5.78 -2.01 1.85
CA THR A 17 -5.71 -0.70 2.50
C THR A 17 -4.24 -0.30 2.70
N SER A 18 -3.75 0.52 1.80
CA SER A 18 -2.45 1.20 1.93
C SER A 18 -2.61 2.51 2.71
N THR A 19 -1.65 3.42 2.58
CA THR A 19 -1.56 4.67 3.33
C THR A 19 -1.04 5.79 2.44
N SER A 20 -1.43 7.04 2.69
CA SER A 20 -0.80 8.21 2.07
C SER A 20 0.67 8.36 2.44
N GLU A 21 1.15 7.74 3.52
CA GLU A 21 2.57 7.79 3.91
C GLU A 21 3.52 7.15 2.89
N VAL A 22 3.01 6.35 1.96
CA VAL A 22 3.81 5.79 0.86
C VAL A 22 4.41 6.85 -0.04
N TYR A 23 3.78 8.03 -0.15
CA TYR A 23 4.30 9.16 -0.92
C TYR A 23 5.56 9.77 -0.27
N GLY A 24 5.73 9.59 1.04
CA GLY A 24 6.90 10.05 1.78
C GLY A 24 7.11 11.56 1.67
N ARG A 25 8.31 11.97 1.26
CA ARG A 25 8.70 13.37 1.05
C ARG A 25 8.60 13.80 -0.42
N ASN A 26 7.69 13.20 -1.19
CA ASN A 26 7.55 13.55 -2.61
C ASN A 26 7.14 15.03 -2.76
N PRO A 27 7.95 15.88 -3.44
CA PRO A 27 7.64 17.31 -3.62
C PRO A 27 6.59 17.57 -4.71
N ALA A 28 6.28 16.59 -5.56
CA ALA A 28 5.36 16.74 -6.68
C ALA A 28 3.90 16.60 -6.22
N VAL A 29 3.37 17.67 -5.62
CA VAL A 29 1.96 17.80 -5.24
C VAL A 29 1.18 18.39 -6.43
N PRO A 30 -0.01 17.87 -6.81
CA PRO A 30 -0.73 16.75 -6.18
C PRO A 30 -0.08 15.39 -6.46
N TRP A 31 -0.07 14.52 -5.45
CA TRP A 31 0.55 13.19 -5.57
C TRP A 31 -0.32 12.25 -6.41
N SER A 32 0.26 11.72 -7.49
CA SER A 32 -0.33 10.68 -8.35
C SER A 32 0.00 9.28 -7.81
N GLU A 33 -0.90 8.32 -7.98
CA GLU A 33 -0.70 6.94 -7.53
C GLU A 33 0.49 6.24 -8.19
N ASP A 34 0.74 6.60 -9.44
CA ASP A 34 1.84 6.12 -10.29
C ASP A 34 3.11 6.98 -10.15
N GLY A 35 3.08 8.00 -9.30
CA GLY A 35 4.19 8.90 -9.03
C GLY A 35 5.27 8.27 -8.16
N ASP A 36 6.42 8.95 -8.10
CA ASP A 36 7.55 8.50 -7.31
C ASP A 36 7.26 8.47 -5.80
N ARG A 37 7.88 7.50 -5.12
CA ARG A 37 7.84 7.38 -3.66
C ARG A 37 9.18 7.79 -3.09
N VAL A 38 9.22 8.94 -2.42
CA VAL A 38 10.47 9.51 -1.92
C VAL A 38 10.60 9.25 -0.41
N LEU A 39 11.23 8.14 -0.04
CA LEU A 39 11.49 7.80 1.37
C LEU A 39 12.87 8.34 1.81
N GLY A 40 13.04 8.54 3.12
CA GLY A 40 14.34 8.93 3.67
C GLY A 40 15.28 7.76 3.92
N ALA A 41 16.37 8.03 4.64
CA ALA A 41 17.39 7.04 4.96
C ALA A 41 16.80 5.85 5.73
N THR A 42 17.30 4.65 5.45
CA THR A 42 16.88 3.40 6.10
C THR A 42 17.23 3.33 7.58
N SER A 43 18.14 4.18 8.06
CA SER A 43 18.46 4.34 9.47
C SER A 43 17.39 5.08 10.28
N VAL A 44 16.36 5.64 9.63
CA VAL A 44 15.27 6.36 10.29
C VAL A 44 14.01 5.50 10.31
N ASP A 45 13.67 5.01 11.50
CA ASP A 45 12.58 4.04 11.72
C ASP A 45 11.21 4.51 11.22
N ARG A 46 10.97 5.83 11.17
CA ARG A 46 9.72 6.42 10.68
C ARG A 46 9.34 5.90 9.29
N TRP A 47 10.31 5.58 8.43
CA TRP A 47 10.02 5.11 7.06
C TRP A 47 9.65 3.63 6.98
N SER A 48 9.84 2.86 8.05
CA SER A 48 9.57 1.41 8.08
C SER A 48 8.12 1.08 7.72
N TYR A 49 7.16 1.87 8.20
CA TYR A 49 5.74 1.67 7.92
C TYR A 49 5.41 1.93 6.44
N ALA A 50 5.82 3.08 5.91
CA ALA A 50 5.62 3.46 4.50
C ALA A 50 6.32 2.49 3.53
N ALA A 51 7.52 2.02 3.88
CA ALA A 51 8.25 1.02 3.14
C ALA A 51 7.51 -0.33 3.14
N SER A 52 7.08 -0.80 4.31
CA SER A 52 6.35 -2.06 4.46
C SER A 52 5.06 -2.09 3.66
N LYS A 53 4.25 -1.01 3.71
CA LYS A 53 3.04 -0.86 2.89
C LYS A 53 3.37 -0.88 1.40
N GLY A 54 4.47 -0.24 0.99
CA GLY A 54 4.94 -0.27 -0.40
C GLY A 54 5.35 -1.63 -0.91
N VAL A 55 6.09 -2.39 -0.10
CA VAL A 55 6.44 -3.77 -0.44
C VAL A 55 5.18 -4.60 -0.63
N CYS A 56 4.15 -4.42 0.20
CA CYS A 56 2.86 -5.09 0.00
C CYS A 56 2.17 -4.71 -1.31
N GLU A 57 2.16 -3.43 -1.70
CA GLU A 57 1.63 -3.00 -3.01
C GLU A 57 2.37 -3.69 -4.16
N GLN A 58 3.71 -3.67 -4.14
CA GLN A 58 4.55 -4.32 -5.15
C GLN A 58 4.32 -5.83 -5.23
N MET A 59 4.12 -6.49 -4.09
CA MET A 59 3.77 -7.91 -4.03
C MET A 59 2.43 -8.18 -4.73
N LEU A 60 1.41 -7.34 -4.53
CA LEU A 60 0.10 -7.50 -5.18
C LEU A 60 0.21 -7.33 -6.70
N TYR A 61 0.93 -6.32 -7.18
CA TYR A 61 1.22 -6.19 -8.62
C TYR A 61 1.98 -7.40 -9.17
N GLY A 62 2.92 -7.96 -8.41
CA GLY A 62 3.64 -9.19 -8.78
C GLY A 62 2.71 -10.40 -8.89
N VAL A 63 1.81 -10.56 -7.93
CA VAL A 63 0.82 -11.65 -7.90
C VAL A 63 -0.14 -11.53 -9.07
N HIS A 64 -0.72 -10.35 -9.28
CA HIS A 64 -1.62 -10.08 -10.40
C HIS A 64 -0.99 -10.39 -11.75
N ARG A 65 0.25 -9.95 -12.00
CA ARG A 65 0.98 -10.28 -13.23
C ARG A 65 1.17 -11.78 -13.45
N LYS A 66 1.28 -12.57 -12.37
CA LYS A 66 1.53 -14.01 -12.44
C LYS A 66 0.24 -14.83 -12.54
N THR A 67 -0.82 -14.43 -11.85
CA THR A 67 -2.02 -15.26 -11.67
C THR A 67 -3.29 -14.63 -12.25
N GLY A 68 -3.24 -13.36 -12.67
CA GLY A 68 -4.42 -12.60 -13.07
C GLY A 68 -5.33 -12.17 -11.92
N LEU A 69 -5.02 -12.52 -10.66
CA LEU A 69 -5.91 -12.25 -9.52
C LEU A 69 -6.23 -10.75 -9.42
N PRO A 70 -7.51 -10.34 -9.44
CA PRO A 70 -7.88 -8.94 -9.38
C PRO A 70 -7.61 -8.37 -7.98
N PHE A 71 -7.13 -7.12 -7.94
CA PHE A 71 -6.94 -6.40 -6.69
C PHE A 71 -7.22 -4.89 -6.85
N SER A 72 -7.34 -4.20 -5.72
CA SER A 72 -7.40 -2.74 -5.69
C SER A 72 -6.65 -2.23 -4.48
N ILE A 73 -5.90 -1.15 -4.65
CA ILE A 73 -5.17 -0.48 -3.57
C ILE A 73 -5.90 0.82 -3.24
N VAL A 74 -6.15 1.06 -1.95
CA VAL A 74 -6.73 2.32 -1.46
C VAL A 74 -5.72 2.98 -0.52
N ARG A 75 -5.34 4.22 -0.82
CA ARG A 75 -4.44 5.04 0.01
C ARG A 75 -5.25 6.08 0.74
N PHE A 76 -5.52 5.85 2.02
CA PHE A 76 -6.31 6.78 2.81
C PHE A 76 -5.53 8.05 3.15
N PHE A 77 -6.24 9.18 3.15
CA PHE A 77 -5.76 10.48 3.60
C PHE A 77 -6.59 10.94 4.80
N ASN A 78 -5.95 11.05 5.97
CA ASN A 78 -6.55 11.61 7.19
C ASN A 78 -7.97 11.13 7.45
N VAL A 79 -8.18 9.82 7.59
CA VAL A 79 -9.49 9.26 7.93
C VAL A 79 -9.89 9.77 9.31
N TYR A 80 -11.06 10.41 9.41
CA TYR A 80 -11.64 10.82 10.68
C TYR A 80 -13.13 10.44 10.74
N GLY A 81 -13.66 10.24 11.95
CA GLY A 81 -15.09 10.00 12.13
C GLY A 81 -15.50 9.49 13.51
N PRO A 82 -16.81 9.26 13.72
CA PRO A 82 -17.33 8.71 14.97
C PRO A 82 -16.66 7.38 15.35
N ARG A 83 -16.41 7.17 16.66
CA ARG A 83 -15.74 5.99 17.25
C ARG A 83 -14.22 5.92 17.07
N GLN A 84 -13.56 7.02 16.70
CA GLN A 84 -12.11 7.13 16.90
C GLN A 84 -11.80 7.47 18.36
N THR A 85 -10.82 6.78 18.93
CA THR A 85 -10.26 7.15 20.23
C THR A 85 -9.46 8.45 20.08
N PRO A 86 -9.63 9.44 20.97
CA PRO A 86 -8.82 10.66 20.97
C PRO A 86 -7.32 10.39 21.10
#